data_AF-A0A239PFR7-F1
#
_entry.id   AF-A0A239PFR7-F1
#
_cell.length_a   1.000
_cell.length_b   1.000
_cell.length_c   1.000
_cell.angle_alpha   90.00
_cell.angle_beta   90.00
_cell.angle_gamma   90.00
#
_symmetry.space_group_name_H-M   'P 1'
#
loop_
_entity.id
_entity.type
_entity.pdbx_description
1 polymer ?
#
loop_
_entity_poly.entity_id
_entity_poly.type
_entity_poly.pdbx_seq_one_letter_code
_entity_poly.pdbx_strand_id
1 'polypeptide(L)'
;MPVDAATRQTRFTHIRPTLLALRQQIRDAIDVVHPDAAACLPLPDFELPERYTLAALAPALHRGLFNRRGGVSDAWRRAFDACPHAGRENAIAARELTYLWYQVVCRARYYAESTPGRTDDFHYEKTRIPKRIAAELSRVAAAPRAGATT
;
A
#
# COMPACT_ATOMS: atom_id res chain seq x y z
N MET A 1 29.36 -2.70 3.61
CA MET A 1 29.05 -2.69 5.05
C MET A 1 27.56 -2.47 5.22
N PRO A 2 26.84 -3.32 5.97
CA PRO A 2 25.44 -3.06 6.31
C PRO A 2 25.33 -1.76 7.10
N VAL A 3 24.31 -0.94 6.78
CA VAL A 3 24.03 0.30 7.53
C VAL A 3 23.77 -0.06 9.00
N ASP A 4 24.31 0.70 9.94
CA ASP A 4 24.08 0.43 11.37
C ASP A 4 22.63 0.78 11.79
N ALA A 5 22.24 0.36 12.99
CA ALA A 5 20.87 0.57 13.49
C ALA A 5 20.54 2.05 13.74
N ALA A 6 21.50 2.86 14.20
CA ALA A 6 21.29 4.27 14.47
C ALA A 6 21.06 5.04 13.16
N THR A 7 21.86 4.76 12.13
CA THR A 7 21.71 5.35 10.81
C THR A 7 20.37 4.98 10.17
N ARG A 8 19.92 3.71 10.29
CA ARG A 8 18.57 3.31 9.85
C ARG A 8 17.47 4.09 10.57
N GLN A 9 17.58 4.22 11.89
CA GLN A 9 16.60 4.96 12.68
C GLN A 9 16.56 6.44 12.30
N THR A 10 17.71 7.12 12.17
CA THR A 10 17.79 8.53 11.75
C THR A 10 17.13 8.76 10.40
N ARG A 11 17.43 7.90 9.42
CA ARG A 11 16.84 7.96 8.08
C ARG A 11 15.34 7.71 8.11
N PHE A 12 14.89 6.72 8.88
CA PHE A 12 13.48 6.46 9.05
C PHE A 12 12.75 7.65 9.67
N THR A 13 13.28 8.21 10.77
CA THR A 13 12.74 9.41 11.40
C THR A 13 12.62 10.56 10.40
N HIS A 14 13.62 10.74 9.52
CA HIS A 14 13.59 11.76 8.47
C HIS A 14 12.43 11.58 7.46
N ILE A 15 12.18 10.35 6.99
CA ILE A 15 11.11 10.09 6.00
C ILE A 15 9.74 9.77 6.63
N ARG A 16 9.67 9.54 7.95
CA ARG A 16 8.45 9.14 8.66
C ARG A 16 7.26 10.08 8.42
N PRO A 17 7.41 11.43 8.46
CA PRO A 17 6.30 12.33 8.16
C PRO A 17 5.71 12.11 6.76
N THR A 18 6.59 11.85 5.77
CA THR A 18 6.16 11.55 4.40
C THR A 18 5.43 10.22 4.33
N LEU A 19 5.93 9.18 5.02
CA LEU A 19 5.27 7.89 5.10
C LEU A 19 3.87 7.98 5.73
N LEU A 20 3.71 8.76 6.81
CA LEU A 20 2.41 8.97 7.45
C LEU A 20 1.43 9.68 6.51
N ALA A 21 1.89 10.70 5.77
CA ALA A 21 1.05 11.40 4.80
C ALA A 21 0.60 10.49 3.64
N LEU A 22 1.54 9.73 3.05
CA LEU A 22 1.23 8.81 1.96
C LEU A 22 0.31 7.67 2.43
N ARG A 23 0.54 7.16 3.65
CA ARG A 23 -0.35 6.17 4.27
C ARG A 23 -1.78 6.70 4.36
N GLN A 24 -1.96 7.92 4.85
CA GLN A 24 -3.29 8.50 5.02
C GLN A 24 -3.99 8.63 3.66
N GLN A 25 -3.30 9.17 2.64
CA GLN A 25 -3.87 9.29 1.30
C GLN A 25 -4.29 7.94 0.70
N ILE A 26 -3.51 6.88 0.93
CA ILE A 26 -3.86 5.53 0.45
C ILE A 26 -5.08 5.00 1.20
N ARG A 27 -5.16 5.20 2.52
CA ARG A 27 -6.34 4.80 3.32
C ARG A 27 -7.59 5.52 2.86
N ASP A 28 -7.53 6.85 2.73
CA ASP A 28 -8.64 7.67 2.25
C ASP A 28 -9.10 7.20 0.86
N ALA A 29 -8.16 6.87 -0.03
CA ALA A 29 -8.49 6.34 -1.36
C ALA A 29 -9.15 4.96 -1.30
N ILE A 30 -8.71 4.08 -0.39
CA ILE A 30 -9.36 2.77 -0.16
C ILE A 30 -10.80 2.98 0.31
N ASP A 31 -11.02 3.90 1.26
CA ASP A 31 -12.35 4.21 1.78
C ASP A 31 -13.25 4.81 0.70
N VAL A 32 -12.70 5.62 -0.23
CA VAL A 32 -13.45 6.15 -1.37
C VAL A 32 -13.87 5.06 -2.35
N VAL A 33 -12.97 4.15 -2.73
CA VAL A 33 -13.32 3.08 -3.67
C VAL A 33 -14.16 1.99 -3.01
N HIS A 34 -14.05 1.79 -1.70
CA HIS A 34 -14.75 0.74 -0.97
C HIS A 34 -14.90 1.13 0.51
N PRO A 35 -15.97 1.86 0.89
CA PRO A 35 -16.18 2.39 2.24
C PRO A 35 -16.10 1.34 3.36
N ASP A 36 -16.55 0.10 3.09
CA ASP A 36 -16.51 -1.01 4.05
C ASP A 36 -15.40 -2.04 3.77
N ALA A 37 -14.29 -1.61 3.15
CA ALA A 37 -13.24 -2.54 2.71
C ALA A 37 -12.67 -3.36 3.87
N ALA A 38 -12.46 -2.75 5.03
CA ALA A 38 -11.93 -3.45 6.21
C ALA A 38 -12.88 -4.55 6.74
N ALA A 39 -14.17 -4.48 6.42
CA ALA A 39 -15.15 -5.47 6.87
C ALA A 39 -15.18 -6.74 6.00
N CYS A 40 -14.82 -6.64 4.71
CA CYS A 40 -14.89 -7.78 3.79
C CYS A 40 -13.55 -8.15 3.12
N LEU A 41 -12.54 -7.27 3.12
CA LEU A 41 -11.24 -7.48 2.50
C LEU A 41 -10.14 -7.63 3.57
N PRO A 42 -9.09 -8.43 3.33
CA PRO A 42 -8.01 -8.66 4.27
C PRO A 42 -6.99 -7.52 4.16
N LEU A 43 -7.45 -6.31 4.47
CA LEU A 43 -6.60 -5.14 4.54
C LEU A 43 -5.55 -5.34 5.65
N PRO A 44 -4.28 -5.04 5.40
CA PRO A 44 -3.27 -5.06 6.44
C PRO A 44 -3.50 -3.92 7.41
N ASP A 45 -2.93 -4.03 8.60
CA ASP A 45 -2.75 -2.86 9.43
C ASP A 45 -1.79 -1.88 8.74
N PHE A 46 -2.22 -0.64 8.62
CA PHE A 46 -1.42 0.44 8.07
C PHE A 46 -0.57 1.12 9.16
N GLU A 47 -0.55 0.63 10.40
CA GLU A 47 0.23 1.21 11.47
C GLU A 47 1.71 1.43 11.11
N LEU A 48 2.22 2.61 11.48
CA LEU A 48 3.62 2.98 11.29
C LEU A 48 4.21 3.40 12.65
N PRO A 49 4.95 2.50 13.32
CA PRO A 49 5.58 2.77 14.60
C PRO A 49 6.54 3.96 14.58
N GLU A 50 6.92 4.45 15.76
CA GLU A 50 7.94 5.51 15.92
C GLU A 50 9.36 5.01 15.67
N ARG A 51 9.59 3.72 15.90
CA ARG A 51 10.88 3.05 15.67
C ARG A 51 10.91 2.39 14.30
N TYR A 52 12.11 2.22 13.77
CA TYR A 52 12.32 1.54 12.51
C TYR A 52 11.82 0.08 12.54
N THR A 53 10.74 -0.20 11.81
CA THR A 53 10.12 -1.54 11.71
C THR A 53 9.93 -2.03 10.27
N LEU A 54 10.41 -1.28 9.27
CA LEU A 54 10.16 -1.56 7.85
C LEU A 54 10.67 -2.93 7.39
N ALA A 55 11.73 -3.45 8.03
CA ALA A 55 12.28 -4.78 7.77
C ALA A 55 11.30 -5.91 8.12
N ALA A 56 10.44 -5.72 9.13
CA ALA A 56 9.40 -6.67 9.51
C ALA A 56 8.08 -6.38 8.77
N LEU A 57 7.76 -5.11 8.54
CA LEU A 57 6.52 -4.68 7.91
C LEU A 57 6.43 -5.11 6.43
N ALA A 58 7.50 -4.93 5.64
CA ALA A 58 7.48 -5.29 4.22
C ALA A 58 7.14 -6.79 3.98
N PRO A 59 7.79 -7.75 4.65
CA PRO A 59 7.42 -9.16 4.53
C PRO A 59 6.00 -9.49 5.01
N ALA A 60 5.49 -8.80 6.04
CA ALA A 60 4.13 -8.99 6.53
C ALA A 60 3.10 -8.56 5.48
N LEU A 61 3.28 -7.36 4.91
CA LEU A 61 2.46 -6.86 3.81
C LEU A 61 2.51 -7.79 2.58
N HIS A 62 3.71 -8.27 2.22
CA HIS A 62 3.86 -9.21 1.11
C HIS A 62 3.04 -10.49 1.33
N ARG A 63 3.10 -11.10 2.51
CA ARG A 63 2.31 -12.32 2.82
C ARG A 63 0.80 -12.06 2.81
N GLY A 64 0.39 -10.86 3.20
CA GLY A 64 -1.00 -10.44 3.09
C GLY A 64 -1.47 -10.42 1.64
N LEU A 65 -0.70 -9.80 0.75
CA LEU A 65 -1.07 -9.55 -0.66
C LEU A 65 -0.80 -10.70 -1.62
N PHE A 66 0.27 -11.47 -1.40
CA PHE A 66 0.81 -12.42 -2.34
C PHE A 66 0.97 -13.82 -1.75
N ASN A 67 0.80 -14.83 -2.61
CA ASN A 67 1.21 -16.20 -2.32
C ASN A 67 2.72 -16.39 -2.57
N ARG A 68 3.26 -17.58 -2.24
CA ARG A 68 4.69 -17.89 -2.38
C ARG A 68 5.22 -17.83 -3.83
N ARG A 69 4.33 -17.88 -4.83
CA ARG A 69 4.67 -17.83 -6.26
C ARG A 69 4.50 -16.42 -6.86
N GLY A 70 4.21 -15.40 -6.04
CA GLY A 70 3.98 -14.03 -6.48
C GLY A 70 2.59 -13.76 -7.06
N GLY A 71 1.67 -14.74 -7.02
CA GLY A 71 0.26 -14.54 -7.36
C GLY A 71 -0.54 -13.93 -6.20
N VAL A 72 -1.81 -13.61 -6.42
CA VAL A 72 -2.73 -13.14 -5.36
C VAL A 72 -2.80 -14.16 -4.22
N SER A 73 -2.79 -13.69 -2.97
CA SER A 73 -2.93 -14.59 -1.82
C SER A 73 -4.33 -15.24 -1.78
N ASP A 74 -4.39 -16.47 -1.29
CA ASP A 74 -5.68 -17.19 -1.17
C ASP A 74 -6.65 -16.47 -0.22
N ALA A 75 -6.12 -15.77 0.78
CA ALA A 75 -6.92 -14.95 1.68
C ALA A 75 -7.62 -13.81 0.92
N TRP A 76 -6.89 -13.07 0.07
CA TRP A 76 -7.48 -12.06 -0.80
C TRP A 76 -8.49 -12.64 -1.77
N ARG A 77 -8.17 -13.77 -2.41
CA ARG A 77 -9.12 -14.40 -3.35
C ARG A 77 -10.43 -14.77 -2.68
N ARG A 78 -10.37 -15.47 -1.54
CA ARG A 78 -11.58 -15.87 -0.79
C ARG A 78 -12.40 -14.67 -0.29
N ALA A 79 -11.71 -13.66 0.24
CA ALA A 79 -12.36 -12.45 0.73
C ALA A 79 -13.00 -11.63 -0.41
N PHE A 80 -12.33 -11.56 -1.56
CA PHE A 80 -12.89 -10.97 -2.77
C PHE A 80 -14.15 -11.71 -3.23
N ASP A 81 -14.11 -13.05 -3.30
CA ASP A 81 -15.26 -13.88 -3.73
C ASP A 81 -16.45 -13.75 -2.76
N ALA A 82 -16.18 -13.47 -1.48
CA ALA A 82 -17.19 -13.32 -0.44
C ALA A 82 -17.64 -11.87 -0.20
N CYS A 83 -17.00 -10.85 -0.80
CA CYS A 83 -17.32 -9.46 -0.50
C CYS A 83 -18.63 -9.03 -1.20
N PRO A 84 -19.67 -8.62 -0.46
CA PRO A 84 -20.98 -8.34 -1.03
C PRO A 84 -21.19 -6.87 -1.44
N HIS A 85 -20.27 -5.96 -1.08
CA HIS A 85 -20.54 -4.52 -1.00
C HIS A 85 -20.02 -3.70 -2.19
N ALA A 86 -19.21 -4.28 -3.08
CA ALA A 86 -18.59 -3.49 -4.13
C ALA A 86 -18.49 -4.28 -5.45
N GLY A 87 -18.63 -3.57 -6.57
CA GLY A 87 -18.34 -4.16 -7.89
C GLY A 87 -16.91 -4.69 -7.93
N ARG A 88 -16.66 -5.66 -8.82
CA ARG A 88 -15.34 -6.29 -9.01
C ARG A 88 -14.19 -5.26 -9.09
N GLU A 89 -14.42 -4.13 -9.77
CA GLU A 89 -13.40 -3.08 -9.93
C GLU A 89 -13.01 -2.38 -8.62
N ASN A 90 -13.96 -2.16 -7.71
CA ASN A 90 -13.71 -1.52 -6.41
C ASN A 90 -12.79 -2.37 -5.53
N ALA A 91 -13.04 -3.68 -5.46
CA ALA A 91 -12.21 -4.59 -4.67
C ALA A 91 -10.82 -4.79 -5.31
N ILE A 92 -10.72 -4.79 -6.65
CA ILE A 92 -9.42 -4.76 -7.34
C ILE A 92 -8.68 -3.47 -7.00
N ALA A 93 -9.34 -2.31 -7.04
CA ALA A 93 -8.73 -1.02 -6.71
C ALA A 93 -8.26 -0.97 -5.25
N ALA A 94 -9.05 -1.46 -4.29
CA ALA A 94 -8.63 -1.55 -2.89
C ALA A 94 -7.36 -2.41 -2.72
N ARG A 95 -7.26 -3.52 -3.46
CA ARG A 95 -6.05 -4.36 -3.47
C ARG A 95 -4.86 -3.63 -4.10
N GLU A 96 -5.04 -2.95 -5.24
CA GLU A 96 -3.96 -2.20 -5.90
C GLU A 96 -3.46 -1.02 -5.06
N LEU A 97 -4.35 -0.32 -4.34
CA LEU A 97 -4.00 0.71 -3.36
C LEU A 97 -3.23 0.11 -2.17
N THR A 98 -3.62 -1.07 -1.70
CA THR A 98 -2.86 -1.79 -0.66
C THR A 98 -1.48 -2.23 -1.17
N TYR A 99 -1.39 -2.67 -2.43
CA TYR A 99 -0.12 -2.97 -3.08
C TYR A 99 0.76 -1.72 -3.24
N LEU A 100 0.16 -0.57 -3.53
CA LEU A 100 0.85 0.71 -3.57
C LEU A 100 1.51 1.03 -2.23
N TRP A 101 0.83 0.77 -1.11
CA TRP A 101 1.42 0.90 0.22
C TRP A 101 2.61 -0.03 0.44
N TYR A 102 2.49 -1.30 0.05
CA TYR A 102 3.61 -2.24 0.09
C TYR A 102 4.84 -1.71 -0.68
N GLN A 103 4.63 -1.14 -1.87
CA GLN A 103 5.73 -0.56 -2.66
C GLN A 103 6.37 0.66 -1.99
N VAL A 104 5.58 1.52 -1.34
CA VAL A 104 6.07 2.66 -0.53
C VAL A 104 6.93 2.14 0.61
N VAL A 105 6.47 1.14 1.37
CA VAL A 105 7.21 0.52 2.48
C VAL A 105 8.52 -0.09 1.98
N CYS A 106 8.52 -0.81 0.85
CA CYS A 106 9.73 -1.38 0.27
C CYS A 106 10.75 -0.32 -0.15
N ARG A 107 10.30 0.80 -0.74
CA ARG A 107 11.19 1.91 -1.10
C ARG A 107 11.73 2.65 0.12
N ALA A 108 10.90 2.86 1.14
CA ALA A 108 11.35 3.42 2.40
C ALA A 108 12.36 2.53 3.11
N ARG A 109 12.14 1.21 3.07
CA ARG A 109 13.08 0.23 3.60
C ARG A 109 14.41 0.32 2.85
N TYR A 110 14.36 0.32 1.51
CA TYR A 110 15.54 0.47 0.67
C TYR A 110 16.30 1.77 0.99
N TYR A 111 15.60 2.91 1.10
CA TYR A 111 16.21 4.18 1.52
C TYR A 111 16.92 4.08 2.87
N ALA A 112 16.26 3.50 3.87
CA ALA A 112 16.84 3.38 5.21
C ALA A 112 18.06 2.44 5.24
N GLU A 113 18.03 1.34 4.50
CA GLU A 113 19.03 0.27 4.48
C GLU A 113 20.18 0.47 3.46
N SER A 114 20.03 1.39 2.49
CA SER A 114 21.01 1.57 1.40
C SER A 114 22.24 2.38 1.79
N THR A 115 23.37 2.15 1.14
CA THR A 115 24.60 2.95 1.32
C THR A 115 24.39 4.42 0.88
N PRO A 116 25.02 5.41 1.55
CA PRO A 116 24.94 6.82 1.13
C PRO A 116 25.36 7.02 -0.34
N GLY A 117 24.65 7.88 -1.07
CA GLY A 117 24.92 8.19 -2.50
C GLY A 117 23.93 7.59 -3.51
N ARG A 118 23.01 6.73 -3.05
CA ARG A 118 21.82 6.27 -3.82
C ARG A 118 20.49 6.79 -3.24
N THR A 119 20.58 7.72 -2.30
CA THR A 119 19.55 7.92 -1.27
C THR A 119 18.55 9.05 -1.53
N ASP A 120 18.59 9.78 -2.64
CA ASP A 120 17.70 10.96 -2.79
C ASP A 120 16.27 10.60 -3.26
N ASP A 121 16.02 9.36 -3.64
CA ASP A 121 14.82 8.98 -4.40
C ASP A 121 13.52 8.93 -3.59
N PHE A 122 13.54 8.84 -2.25
CA PHE A 122 12.28 8.63 -1.52
C PHE A 122 11.33 9.84 -1.61
N HIS A 123 11.86 11.06 -1.76
CA HIS A 123 11.04 12.25 -1.93
C HIS A 123 10.21 12.24 -3.22
N TYR A 124 10.63 11.48 -4.24
CA TYR A 124 9.86 11.29 -5.48
C TYR A 124 8.50 10.63 -5.23
N GLU A 125 8.35 9.84 -4.15
CA GLU A 125 7.06 9.24 -3.81
C GLU A 125 5.97 10.27 -3.53
N LYS A 126 6.33 11.48 -3.06
CA LYS A 126 5.38 12.58 -2.85
C LYS A 126 4.66 13.02 -4.11
N THR A 127 5.25 12.80 -5.29
CA THR A 127 4.62 13.12 -6.58
C THR A 127 4.08 11.88 -7.28
N ARG A 128 4.76 10.73 -7.14
CA ARG A 128 4.37 9.48 -7.81
C ARG A 128 3.11 8.86 -7.21
N ILE A 129 3.02 8.78 -5.89
CA ILE A 129 1.92 8.07 -5.21
C ILE A 129 0.58 8.78 -5.43
N PRO A 130 0.44 10.11 -5.29
CA PRO A 130 -0.82 10.79 -5.57
C PRO A 130 -1.32 10.57 -7.01
N LYS A 131 -0.41 10.55 -7.99
CA LYS A 131 -0.78 10.29 -9.41
C LYS A 131 -1.33 8.87 -9.59
N ARG A 132 -0.77 7.89 -8.90
CA ARG A 132 -1.26 6.50 -8.96
C ARG A 132 -2.58 6.33 -8.23
N ILE A 133 -2.76 6.99 -7.08
CA ILE A 133 -4.04 7.05 -6.39
C ILE A 133 -5.11 7.63 -7.33
N ALA A 134 -4.84 8.78 -7.95
CA ALA A 134 -5.77 9.42 -8.89
C ALA A 134 -6.15 8.48 -10.05
N ALA A 135 -5.17 7.75 -10.62
CA ALA A 135 -5.43 6.79 -11.68
C ALA A 135 -6.38 5.65 -11.24
N GLU A 136 -6.20 5.11 -10.03
CA GLU A 136 -7.11 4.08 -9.49
C GLU A 136 -8.52 4.63 -9.26
N LEU A 137 -8.64 5.83 -8.70
CA LEU A 137 -9.94 6.49 -8.51
C LEU A 137 -10.65 6.74 -9.85
N SER A 138 -9.93 7.21 -10.86
CA SER A 138 -10.48 7.40 -12.21
C SER A 138 -10.91 6.08 -12.84
N ARG A 139 -10.14 4.99 -12.66
CA ARG A 139 -10.49 3.66 -13.17
C ARG A 139 -11.80 3.14 -12.59
N VAL A 140 -11.98 3.26 -11.27
CA VAL A 140 -13.23 2.85 -10.60
C VAL A 140 -14.40 3.72 -11.04
N ALA A 141 -14.20 5.04 -11.18
CA ALA A 141 -15.26 5.95 -11.64
C ALA A 141 -15.72 5.67 -13.08
N ALA A 142 -14.81 5.21 -13.95
CA ALA A 142 -15.11 4.84 -15.34
C ALA A 142 -15.68 3.42 -15.49
N ALA A 143 -15.65 2.59 -14.44
CA ALA A 143 -16.16 1.23 -14.50
C ALA A 143 -17.69 1.22 -14.67
N PRO A 144 -18.24 0.40 -15.58
CA PRO A 144 -19.68 0.23 -15.68
C PRO A 144 -20.25 -0.23 -14.33
N ARG A 145 -21.22 0.50 -13.80
CA ARG A 145 -21.93 0.05 -12.58
C ARG A 145 -22.65 -1.25 -12.90
N ALA A 146 -22.32 -2.31 -12.18
CA ALA A 146 -23.07 -3.57 -12.25
C ALA A 146 -24.54 -3.27 -11.92
N GLY A 147 -25.40 -3.31 -12.94
CA GLY A 147 -26.81 -2.95 -12.83
C GLY A 147 -27.41 -2.16 -14.01
N ALA A 148 -26.61 -1.64 -14.95
CA ALA A 148 -27.14 -1.07 -16.19
C ALA A 148 -27.36 -2.15 -17.26
N THR A 149 -28.23 -3.11 -16.97
CA THR A 149 -28.90 -3.90 -18.00
C THR A 149 -30.09 -3.07 -18.51
N THR A 150 -29.93 -2.47 -19.69
CA THR A 150 -31.06 -2.22 -20.61
C THR A 150 -31.64 -3.53 -21.09
#